data_AF-A0A358MHP1-F1
#
_entry.id   AF-A0A358MHP1-F1
#
_cell.length_a   1.000
_cell.length_b   1.000
_cell.length_c   1.000
_cell.angle_alpha   90.00
_cell.angle_beta   90.00
_cell.angle_gamma   90.00
#
_symmetry.space_group_name_H-M   'P 1'
#
loop_
_entity.id
_entity.type
_entity.pdbx_description
1 polymer ?
#
loop_
_entity_poly.entity_id
_entity_poly.type
_entity_poly.pdbx_seq_one_letter_code
_entity_poly.pdbx_strand_id
1 'polypeptide(L)'
;MALNSCLYLDKGGQIVQVSMDELAARSEGVICLSGGADGPVGRLLQSGHRARAEALMTRFAEIYGDRLYVEVQRHPGEGGLPEAERLTERGFVEMAYA
;
A
#
# COMPACT_ATOMS: atom_id res chain seq x y z
N MET A 1 -5.34 -9.26 -16.81
CA MET A 1 -5.04 -10.63 -16.31
C MET A 1 -3.56 -10.86 -15.98
N ALA A 2 -2.60 -10.20 -16.65
CA ALA A 2 -1.16 -10.50 -16.53
C ALA A 2 -0.57 -10.47 -15.09
N LEU A 3 -0.98 -9.54 -14.22
CA LEU A 3 -0.53 -9.49 -12.82
C LEU A 3 -0.96 -10.71 -12.01
N ASN A 4 -2.17 -11.22 -12.24
CA ASN A 4 -2.67 -12.42 -11.58
C ASN A 4 -1.89 -13.67 -12.07
N SER A 5 -1.58 -13.76 -13.36
CA SER A 5 -0.74 -14.86 -13.87
C SER A 5 0.68 -14.83 -13.31
N CYS A 6 1.30 -13.65 -13.20
CA CYS A 6 2.60 -13.47 -12.54
C CYS A 6 2.60 -13.90 -11.07
N LEU A 7 1.44 -13.84 -10.40
CA LEU A 7 1.29 -14.23 -8.99
C LEU A 7 1.61 -15.73 -8.79
N TYR A 8 1.25 -16.57 -9.76
CA TYR A 8 1.30 -18.04 -9.64
C TYR A 8 2.45 -18.69 -10.40
N LEU A 9 2.91 -18.08 -11.49
CA LEU A 9 3.97 -18.63 -12.33
C LEU A 9 5.34 -18.15 -11.83
N ASP A 10 6.34 -19.03 -11.87
CA ASP A 10 7.76 -18.74 -11.58
C ASP A 10 8.11 -18.29 -10.15
N LYS A 11 7.30 -18.59 -9.13
CA LYS A 11 7.61 -18.25 -7.72
C LYS A 11 8.47 -19.27 -6.96
N GLY A 12 8.86 -20.38 -7.60
CA GLY A 12 9.79 -21.35 -7.00
C GLY A 12 9.36 -21.93 -5.64
N GLY A 13 8.04 -21.99 -5.37
CA GLY A 13 7.48 -22.43 -4.09
C GLY A 13 7.32 -21.33 -3.02
N GLN A 14 7.60 -20.07 -3.33
CA GLN A 14 7.30 -18.95 -2.43
C GLN A 14 5.80 -18.68 -2.32
N ILE A 15 5.42 -17.96 -1.25
CA ILE A 15 4.07 -17.42 -1.09
C ILE A 15 3.75 -16.55 -2.30
N VAL A 16 2.52 -16.70 -2.80
CA VAL A 16 1.96 -15.95 -3.91
C VAL A 16 2.10 -14.44 -3.69
N GLN A 17 2.93 -13.78 -4.49
CA GLN A 17 3.29 -12.37 -4.36
C GLN A 17 3.79 -11.79 -5.69
N VAL A 18 3.88 -10.47 -5.78
CA VAL A 18 4.54 -9.75 -6.88
C VAL A 18 5.62 -8.83 -6.37
N SER A 19 6.69 -8.65 -7.15
CA SER A 19 7.75 -7.69 -6.86
C SER A 19 7.39 -6.28 -7.33
N MET A 20 8.12 -5.28 -6.84
CA MET A 20 7.96 -3.89 -7.29
C MET A 20 8.25 -3.73 -8.78
N ASP A 21 9.23 -4.46 -9.32
CA ASP A 21 9.55 -4.44 -10.76
C ASP A 21 8.43 -5.06 -11.59
N GLU A 22 7.79 -6.11 -11.09
CA GLU A 22 6.64 -6.72 -11.76
C GLU A 22 5.42 -5.80 -11.78
N LEU A 23 5.21 -5.03 -10.70
CA LEU A 23 4.20 -3.97 -10.63
C LEU A 23 4.51 -2.86 -11.63
N ALA A 24 5.74 -2.36 -11.65
CA ALA A 24 6.19 -1.30 -12.55
C ALA A 24 6.00 -1.68 -14.03
N ALA A 25 6.34 -2.92 -14.39
CA ALA A 25 6.21 -3.41 -15.76
C ALA A 25 4.75 -3.61 -16.21
N ARG A 26 3.78 -3.58 -15.30
CA ARG A 26 2.36 -3.94 -15.55
C ARG A 26 1.37 -2.96 -14.92
N SER A 27 1.78 -1.71 -14.69
CA SER A 27 0.96 -0.68 -14.01
C SER A 27 0.04 0.13 -14.94
N GLU A 28 0.16 -0.07 -16.26
CA GLU A 28 -0.63 0.68 -17.24
C GLU A 28 -2.14 0.43 -17.06
N GLY A 29 -2.92 1.50 -16.99
CA GLY A 29 -4.37 1.44 -16.81
C GLY A 29 -4.85 0.96 -15.43
N VAL A 30 -3.95 0.76 -14.47
CA VAL A 30 -4.29 0.27 -13.12
C VAL A 30 -4.29 1.42 -12.12
N ILE A 31 -5.35 1.47 -11.29
CA ILE A 31 -5.41 2.30 -10.08
C ILE A 31 -4.82 1.52 -8.91
N CYS A 32 -3.96 2.18 -8.14
CA CYS A 32 -3.36 1.64 -6.92
C CYS A 32 -3.89 2.38 -5.70
N LEU A 33 -4.27 1.63 -4.67
CA LEU A 33 -4.57 2.14 -3.34
C LEU A 33 -3.39 1.82 -2.41
N SER A 34 -3.11 2.68 -1.43
CA SER A 34 -2.00 2.45 -0.48
C SER A 34 -2.17 1.20 0.40
N GLY A 35 -3.37 0.61 0.45
CA GLY A 35 -3.69 -0.64 1.14
C GLY A 35 -4.24 -0.46 2.55
N GLY A 36 -4.59 0.77 2.96
CA GLY A 36 -5.17 1.05 4.26
C GLY A 36 -4.28 0.66 5.45
N ALA A 37 -4.90 0.45 6.61
CA ALA A 37 -4.17 0.21 7.85
C ALA A 37 -3.32 -1.07 7.80
N ASP A 38 -3.84 -2.14 7.21
CA ASP A 38 -3.18 -3.45 7.15
C ASP A 38 -2.34 -3.69 5.88
N GLY A 39 -2.32 -2.71 4.97
CA GLY A 39 -1.49 -2.69 3.78
C GLY A 39 0.00 -2.47 4.08
N PRO A 40 0.85 -2.51 3.05
CA PRO A 40 2.30 -2.44 3.22
C PRO A 40 2.76 -1.10 3.82
N VAL A 41 2.12 0.01 3.45
CA VAL A 41 2.40 1.34 4.04
C VAL A 41 1.87 1.40 5.47
N GLY A 42 0.64 0.94 5.70
CA GLY A 42 0.00 0.98 7.02
C GLY A 42 0.77 0.19 8.07
N ARG A 43 1.25 -1.03 7.74
CA ARG A 43 2.09 -1.83 8.65
C ARG A 43 3.41 -1.16 9.03
N LEU A 44 4.02 -0.40 8.11
CA LEU A 44 5.22 0.37 8.41
C LEU A 44 4.91 1.52 9.37
N LEU A 45 3.79 2.22 9.17
CA LEU A 45 3.32 3.27 10.08
C LEU A 45 2.98 2.72 11.47
N GLN A 46 2.25 1.61 11.56
CA GLN A 46 1.92 0.94 12.83
C GLN A 46 3.18 0.57 13.63
N SER A 47 4.26 0.18 12.95
CA SER A 47 5.54 -0.17 13.56
C SER A 47 6.51 1.01 13.74
N GLY A 48 6.07 2.25 13.50
CA GLY A 48 6.88 3.47 13.70
C GLY A 48 7.92 3.74 12.61
N HIS A 49 7.94 3.00 11.51
CA HIS A 49 8.91 3.12 10.43
C HIS A 49 8.51 4.16 9.37
N ARG A 50 8.20 5.39 9.80
CA ARG A 50 7.64 6.44 8.92
C ARG A 50 8.46 6.69 7.64
N ALA A 51 9.78 6.86 7.77
CA ALA A 51 10.64 7.13 6.60
C ALA A 51 10.58 6.00 5.55
N ARG A 52 10.40 4.73 5.98
CA ARG A 52 10.21 3.61 5.06
C ARG A 52 8.84 3.63 4.40
N ALA A 53 7.81 4.07 5.14
CA ALA A 53 6.47 4.24 4.59
C ALA A 53 6.44 5.33 3.51
N GLU A 54 7.11 6.46 3.72
CA GLU A 54 7.25 7.55 2.75
C GLU A 54 8.02 7.11 1.51
N ALA A 55 9.14 6.39 1.70
CA ALA A 55 9.90 5.83 0.59
C ALA A 55 9.05 4.85 -0.25
N LEU A 56 8.24 4.01 0.39
CA LEU A 56 7.32 3.11 -0.32
C LEU A 56 6.23 3.88 -1.07
N MET A 57 5.64 4.91 -0.47
CA MET A 57 4.65 5.75 -1.15
C MET A 57 5.24 6.44 -2.38
N THR A 58 6.49 6.93 -2.26
CA THR A 58 7.24 7.51 -3.39
C THR A 58 7.40 6.49 -4.52
N ARG A 59 7.76 5.24 -4.20
CA ARG A 59 7.85 4.17 -5.21
C ARG A 59 6.51 3.86 -5.87
N PHE A 60 5.41 3.85 -5.11
CA PHE A 60 4.09 3.70 -5.72
C PHE A 60 3.74 4.89 -6.63
N ALA A 61 4.09 6.12 -6.23
CA ALA A 61 3.84 7.31 -7.05
C ALA A 61 4.64 7.25 -8.35
N GLU A 62 5.90 6.79 -8.31
CA GLU A 62 6.73 6.54 -9.50
C GLU A 62 6.07 5.53 -10.47
N ILE A 63 5.42 4.49 -9.95
CA ILE A 63 4.82 3.41 -10.75
C ILE A 63 3.45 3.78 -11.33
N TYR A 64 2.61 4.44 -10.52
CA TYR A 64 1.19 4.64 -10.82
C TYR A 64 0.84 6.09 -11.17
N GLY A 65 1.70 7.07 -10.86
CA GLY A 65 1.45 8.49 -11.09
C GLY A 65 0.14 8.95 -10.46
N ASP A 66 -0.67 9.69 -11.23
CA ASP A 66 -2.00 10.18 -10.83
C ASP A 66 -3.04 9.08 -10.57
N ARG A 67 -2.65 7.80 -10.71
CA ARG A 67 -3.49 6.63 -10.40
C ARG A 67 -3.20 6.03 -9.04
N LEU A 68 -2.31 6.63 -8.24
CA LEU A 68 -2.12 6.28 -6.84
C LEU A 68 -3.07 7.10 -5.97
N TYR A 69 -3.82 6.43 -5.10
CA TYR A 69 -4.66 7.06 -4.10
C TYR A 69 -4.25 6.62 -2.71
N VAL A 70 -4.14 7.60 -1.81
CA VAL A 70 -3.96 7.34 -0.38
C VAL A 70 -5.28 6.82 0.19
N GLU A 71 -5.25 5.59 0.68
CA GLU A 71 -6.41 4.91 1.26
C GLU A 71 -6.46 5.16 2.77
N VAL A 72 -7.54 5.82 3.21
CA VAL A 72 -7.84 6.05 4.63
C VAL A 72 -9.08 5.24 5.01
N GLN A 73 -8.92 4.36 5.99
CA GLN A 73 -9.99 3.51 6.51
C GLN A 73 -10.41 4.00 7.90
N ARG A 74 -11.73 4.03 8.14
CA ARG A 74 -12.31 4.39 9.44
C ARG A 74 -13.53 3.53 9.75
N HIS A 75 -13.40 2.63 10.71
CA HIS A 75 -14.43 1.68 11.11
C HIS A 75 -14.70 1.77 12.63
N PRO A 76 -15.24 2.90 13.13
CA PRO A 76 -15.48 3.06 14.55
C PRO A 76 -16.54 2.06 15.06
N GLY A 77 -16.23 1.41 16.19
CA GLY A 77 -17.17 0.60 16.96
C GLY A 77 -17.46 1.21 18.34
N GLU A 78 -18.07 0.44 19.24
CA GLU A 78 -18.37 0.88 20.62
C GLU A 78 -17.11 1.33 21.40
N GLY A 79 -15.95 0.73 21.09
CA GLY A 79 -14.66 1.08 21.68
C GLY A 79 -13.90 2.21 20.97
N GLY A 80 -14.51 2.88 19.99
CA GLY A 80 -13.85 3.88 19.14
C GLY A 80 -13.18 3.27 17.92
N LEU A 81 -12.17 3.98 17.39
CA LEU A 81 -11.48 3.59 16.16
C LEU A 81 -10.50 2.43 16.44
N PRO A 82 -10.45 1.39 15.58
CA PRO A 82 -9.43 0.34 15.66
C PRO A 82 -8.02 0.91 15.78
N GLU A 83 -7.17 0.28 16.59
CA GLU A 83 -5.83 0.79 16.88
C GLU A 83 -4.99 0.97 15.60
N ALA A 84 -5.05 0.01 14.69
CA ALA A 84 -4.33 0.06 13.41
C ALA A 84 -4.72 1.29 12.58
N GLU A 85 -6.01 1.62 12.51
CA GLU A 85 -6.51 2.81 11.80
C GLU A 85 -6.08 4.09 12.51
N ARG A 86 -6.18 4.14 13.84
CA ARG A 86 -5.75 5.29 14.65
C ARG A 86 -4.25 5.58 14.50
N LEU A 87 -3.41 4.55 14.44
CA LEU A 87 -1.97 4.68 14.30
C LEU A 87 -1.52 5.08 12.88
N THR A 88 -2.35 4.85 11.87
CA THR A 88 -1.98 5.04 10.46
C THR A 88 -2.60 6.29 9.84
N GLU A 89 -3.81 6.70 10.28
CA GLU A 89 -4.58 7.78 9.66
C GLU A 89 -3.76 9.07 9.48
N ARG A 90 -3.12 9.56 10.53
CA ARG A 90 -2.34 10.80 10.45
C ARG A 90 -1.21 10.70 9.43
N GLY A 91 -0.50 9.56 9.42
CA GLY A 91 0.59 9.33 8.47
C GLY A 91 0.08 9.34 7.03
N PHE A 92 -1.04 8.67 6.76
CA PHE A 92 -1.66 8.68 5.45
C PHE A 92 -2.11 10.08 5.02
N VAL A 93 -2.82 10.81 5.89
CA VAL A 93 -3.29 12.16 5.58
C VAL A 93 -2.11 13.10 5.26
N GLU A 94 -1.04 13.08 6.06
CA GLU A 94 0.12 13.92 5.82
C GLU A 94 0.83 13.55 4.50
N MET A 95 0.95 12.26 4.17
CA MET A 95 1.54 11.82 2.89
C MET A 95 0.69 12.16 1.67
N ALA A 96 -0.62 12.32 1.81
CA ALA A 96 -1.50 12.72 0.72
C ALA A 96 -1.29 14.16 0.25
N TYR A 97 -0.68 15.00 1.09
CA TYR A 97 -0.42 16.42 0.81
C TYR A 97 1.08 16.78 0.75
N ALA A 98 1.95 15.77 0.76
CA ALA A 98 3.41 15.93 0.72
C ALA A 98 3.93 16.26 -0.69
#